data_AF-A0A964H772-F1
#
_entry.id   AF-A0A964H772-F1
#
_cell.length_a   1.000
_cell.length_b   1.000
_cell.length_c   1.000
_cell.angle_alpha   90.00
_cell.angle_beta   90.00
_cell.angle_gamma   90.00
#
_symmetry.space_group_name_H-M   'P 1'
#
loop_
_entity.id
_entity.type
_entity.pdbx_description
1 polymer ?
#
loop_
_entity_poly.entity_id
_entity_poly.type
_entity_poly.pdbx_seq_one_letter_code
_entity_poly.pdbx_strand_id
1 'polypeptide(L)'
;MDIKKRSGFSYFELIVAIVVMGIISTAFPVLLATITRGIQASWKEKAFFSEFTLLGLIVQNSAFDENTTDQVQYYIKCDGDDELLPGNRIGKESQLKNFAVGRLPLDTKSCSLLGVDPGENPSDSSTFDDVDDFNGYSEVIEGQGKVTMNVEVFYANDIDLYRGGEIFTFQFGSDYNKTTHSTNIKIIRITATNGDGSILLTYPVFNIGASKFLGLNEI
;
A
#
# COMPACT_ATOMS: atom_id res chain seq x y z
N MET A 1 64.65 -43.70 -9.27
CA MET A 1 63.69 -42.75 -9.89
C MET A 1 63.78 -41.46 -9.08
N ASP A 2 64.44 -40.46 -9.64
CA ASP A 2 65.12 -39.36 -8.93
C ASP A 2 64.23 -38.46 -8.07
N ILE A 3 64.66 -38.23 -6.83
CA ILE A 3 64.13 -37.26 -5.87
C ILE A 3 64.08 -35.83 -6.47
N LYS A 4 65.01 -35.51 -7.40
CA LYS A 4 65.03 -34.23 -8.14
C LYS A 4 63.83 -34.04 -9.08
N LYS A 5 63.29 -35.11 -9.68
CA LYS A 5 62.09 -35.02 -10.55
C LYS A 5 60.81 -34.75 -9.75
N ARG A 6 60.75 -35.16 -8.48
CA ARG A 6 59.59 -34.90 -7.59
C ARG A 6 59.54 -33.44 -7.10
N SER A 7 60.69 -32.79 -6.88
CA SER A 7 60.73 -31.39 -6.44
C SER A 7 60.22 -30.42 -7.51
N GLY A 8 60.62 -30.58 -8.78
CA GLY A 8 60.14 -29.73 -9.88
C GLY A 8 58.65 -29.86 -10.15
N PHE A 9 58.09 -31.06 -9.95
CA PHE A 9 56.65 -31.32 -10.10
C PHE A 9 55.83 -30.61 -9.01
N SER A 10 56.36 -30.55 -7.77
CA SER A 10 55.72 -29.87 -6.64
C SER A 10 55.71 -28.33 -6.79
N TYR A 11 56.77 -27.73 -7.35
CA TYR A 11 56.77 -26.29 -7.65
C TYR A 11 55.79 -25.92 -8.76
N PHE A 12 55.67 -26.77 -9.78
CA PHE A 12 54.70 -26.57 -10.86
C PHE A 12 53.25 -26.66 -10.32
N GLU A 13 52.96 -27.65 -9.50
CA GLU A 13 51.66 -27.82 -8.83
C GLU A 13 51.30 -26.60 -7.96
N LEU A 14 52.27 -26.04 -7.23
CA LEU A 14 52.08 -24.82 -6.44
C LEU A 14 51.73 -23.61 -7.30
N ILE A 15 52.41 -23.43 -8.45
CA ILE A 15 52.13 -22.33 -9.38
C ILE A 15 50.72 -22.48 -9.96
N VAL A 16 50.35 -23.70 -10.38
CA VAL A 16 49.00 -23.99 -10.87
C VAL A 16 47.95 -23.71 -9.78
N ALA A 17 48.21 -24.09 -8.53
CA ALA A 17 47.30 -23.81 -7.41
C ALA A 17 47.11 -22.31 -7.16
N ILE A 18 48.18 -21.51 -7.21
CA ILE A 18 48.09 -20.04 -7.04
C ILE A 18 47.29 -19.41 -8.19
N VAL A 19 47.50 -19.85 -9.43
CA VAL A 19 46.75 -19.36 -10.59
C VAL A 19 45.26 -19.71 -10.46
N VAL A 20 44.94 -20.94 -10.09
CA VAL A 20 43.55 -21.38 -9.88
C VAL A 20 42.89 -20.59 -8.75
N MET A 21 43.58 -20.37 -7.62
CA MET A 21 43.06 -19.54 -6.52
C MET A 21 42.90 -18.07 -6.93
N GLY A 22 43.80 -17.54 -7.76
CA GLY A 22 43.67 -16.20 -8.35
C GLY A 22 42.40 -16.06 -9.18
N ILE A 23 42.12 -17.03 -10.05
CA ILE A 23 40.90 -17.04 -10.88
C ILE A 23 39.65 -17.13 -9.98
N ILE A 24 39.63 -18.04 -9.00
CA ILE A 24 38.50 -18.18 -8.06
C ILE A 24 38.28 -16.89 -7.26
N SER A 25 39.35 -16.22 -6.83
CA SER A 25 39.27 -14.97 -6.06
C SER A 25 38.59 -13.83 -6.83
N THR A 26 38.70 -13.81 -8.17
CA THR A 26 38.01 -12.82 -9.00
C THR A 26 36.53 -13.10 -9.20
N ALA A 27 36.11 -14.37 -9.14
CA ALA A 27 34.71 -14.77 -9.31
C ALA A 27 33.86 -14.57 -8.03
N PHE A 28 34.50 -14.61 -6.85
CA PHE A 28 33.80 -14.54 -5.57
C PHE A 28 33.02 -13.23 -5.34
N PRO A 29 33.57 -12.03 -5.61
CA PRO A 29 32.82 -10.79 -5.47
C PRO A 29 31.60 -10.71 -6.40
N VAL A 30 31.72 -11.24 -7.62
CA VAL A 30 30.63 -11.24 -8.60
C VAL A 30 29.50 -12.17 -8.17
N LEU A 31 29.85 -13.36 -7.67
CA LEU A 31 28.88 -14.31 -7.12
C LEU A 31 28.16 -13.72 -5.91
N LEU A 32 28.90 -13.10 -4.98
CA LEU A 32 28.32 -12.47 -3.81
C LEU A 32 27.36 -11.34 -4.20
N ALA A 33 27.76 -10.45 -5.12
CA ALA A 33 26.91 -9.38 -5.63
C ALA A 33 25.64 -9.91 -6.30
N THR A 34 25.72 -11.04 -7.00
CA THR A 34 24.56 -11.69 -7.63
C THR A 34 23.59 -12.24 -6.59
N ILE A 35 24.10 -12.90 -5.56
CA ILE A 35 23.29 -13.40 -4.43
C ILE A 35 22.61 -12.23 -3.72
N THR A 36 23.34 -11.15 -3.42
CA THR A 36 22.78 -9.96 -2.78
C THR A 36 21.67 -9.33 -3.61
N ARG A 37 21.83 -9.21 -4.94
CA ARG A 37 20.77 -8.71 -5.83
C ARG A 37 19.54 -9.63 -5.84
N GLY A 38 19.75 -10.95 -5.83
CA GLY A 38 18.67 -11.92 -5.74
C GLY A 38 17.87 -11.79 -4.43
N ILE A 39 18.56 -11.68 -3.29
CA ILE A 39 17.93 -11.41 -1.99
C ILE A 39 17.18 -10.08 -2.03
N GLN A 40 17.76 -9.05 -2.63
CA GLN A 40 17.13 -7.73 -2.77
C GLN A 40 15.83 -7.76 -3.60
N ALA A 41 15.81 -8.49 -4.71
CA ALA A 41 14.60 -8.65 -5.51
C ALA A 41 13.52 -9.44 -4.75
N SER A 42 13.93 -10.55 -4.11
CA SER A 42 13.00 -11.44 -3.39
C SER A 42 12.30 -10.75 -2.23
N TRP A 43 12.99 -9.93 -1.41
CA TRP A 43 12.31 -9.22 -0.32
C TRP A 43 11.37 -8.13 -0.86
N LYS A 44 11.71 -7.47 -1.98
CA LYS A 44 10.84 -6.46 -2.59
C LYS A 44 9.54 -7.07 -3.11
N GLU A 45 9.61 -8.23 -3.76
CA GLU A 45 8.43 -8.98 -4.19
C GLU A 45 7.56 -9.37 -2.99
N LYS A 46 8.18 -9.91 -1.93
CA LYS A 46 7.48 -10.25 -0.69
C LYS A 46 6.78 -9.03 -0.09
N ALA A 47 7.49 -7.92 0.07
CA ALA A 47 6.94 -6.67 0.59
C ALA A 47 5.74 -6.19 -0.25
N PHE A 48 5.87 -6.19 -1.57
CA PHE A 48 4.79 -5.78 -2.48
C PHE A 48 3.54 -6.66 -2.34
N PHE A 49 3.68 -7.99 -2.33
CA PHE A 49 2.53 -8.89 -2.16
C PHE A 49 1.89 -8.77 -0.78
N SER A 50 2.69 -8.53 0.26
CA SER A 50 2.19 -8.29 1.62
C SER A 50 1.42 -6.98 1.72
N GLU A 51 1.95 -5.88 1.18
CA GLU A 51 1.24 -4.59 1.11
C GLU A 51 -0.08 -4.74 0.33
N PHE A 52 -0.08 -5.47 -0.78
CA PHE A 52 -1.28 -5.69 -1.58
C PHE A 52 -2.32 -6.56 -0.86
N THR A 53 -1.88 -7.56 -0.09
CA THR A 53 -2.77 -8.39 0.73
C THR A 53 -3.42 -7.57 1.85
N LEU A 54 -2.63 -6.73 2.53
CA LEU A 54 -3.15 -5.83 3.56
C LEU A 54 -4.08 -4.77 2.97
N LEU A 55 -3.75 -4.20 1.81
CA LEU A 55 -4.66 -3.30 1.09
C LEU A 55 -5.98 -4.00 0.73
N GLY A 56 -5.90 -5.25 0.28
CA GLY A 56 -7.06 -6.08 -0.02
C GLY A 56 -7.95 -6.28 1.20
N LEU A 57 -7.36 -6.55 2.37
CA LEU A 57 -8.08 -6.64 3.64
C LEU A 57 -8.83 -5.34 3.93
N ILE A 58 -8.13 -4.20 3.90
CA ILE A 58 -8.70 -2.87 4.20
C ILE A 58 -9.83 -2.52 3.23
N VAL A 59 -9.59 -2.58 1.91
CA VAL A 59 -10.54 -2.08 0.91
C VAL A 59 -11.72 -3.03 0.67
N GLN A 60 -11.54 -4.34 0.87
CA GLN A 60 -12.60 -5.31 0.58
C GLN A 60 -13.49 -5.62 1.78
N ASN A 61 -12.92 -5.66 2.98
CA ASN A 61 -13.65 -6.08 4.17
C ASN A 61 -14.14 -4.92 5.03
N SER A 62 -13.54 -3.74 4.90
CA SER A 62 -13.96 -2.57 5.67
C SER A 62 -14.89 -1.64 4.90
N ALA A 63 -15.73 -0.93 5.64
CA ALA A 63 -16.51 0.18 5.12
C ALA A 63 -15.63 1.43 4.92
N PHE A 64 -16.16 2.46 4.27
CA PHE A 64 -15.41 3.71 4.13
C PHE A 64 -15.27 4.45 5.46
N ASP A 65 -16.28 4.36 6.33
CA ASP A 65 -16.45 5.12 7.57
C ASP A 65 -17.45 4.42 8.51
N GLU A 66 -17.30 4.58 9.82
CA GLU A 66 -18.21 4.25 10.93
C GLU A 66 -19.71 4.40 10.60
N ASN A 67 -20.02 5.48 9.88
CA ASN A 67 -21.38 5.89 9.61
C ASN A 67 -21.95 5.23 8.34
N THR A 68 -21.15 4.41 7.66
CA THR A 68 -21.55 3.66 6.47
C THR A 68 -22.41 2.47 6.87
N THR A 69 -23.73 2.68 6.87
CA THR A 69 -24.69 1.63 7.25
C THR A 69 -24.63 0.44 6.27
N ASP A 70 -24.59 -0.79 6.79
CA ASP A 70 -24.44 -2.08 6.11
C ASP A 70 -24.84 -2.17 4.62
N GLN A 71 -23.88 -2.61 3.81
CA GLN A 71 -23.96 -3.17 2.44
C GLN A 71 -24.65 -2.37 1.33
N VAL A 72 -25.44 -1.35 1.64
CA VAL A 72 -26.00 -0.43 0.65
C VAL A 72 -25.09 0.78 0.64
N GLN A 73 -24.50 1.08 -0.51
CA GLN A 73 -23.65 2.25 -0.68
C GLN A 73 -24.54 3.48 -0.41
N TYR A 74 -24.44 4.09 0.76
CA TYR A 74 -25.04 5.39 1.04
C TYR A 74 -23.95 6.43 0.92
N TYR A 75 -24.31 7.60 0.40
CA TYR A 75 -23.43 8.75 0.44
C TYR A 75 -23.51 9.36 1.84
N ILE A 76 -22.38 9.44 2.57
CA ILE A 76 -22.29 10.10 3.88
C ILE A 76 -21.81 11.54 3.69
N LYS A 77 -22.30 12.48 4.49
CA LYS A 77 -21.89 13.88 4.40
C LYS A 77 -20.50 14.09 5.05
N CYS A 78 -19.48 14.47 4.28
CA CYS A 78 -18.24 14.96 4.87
C CYS A 78 -18.22 16.50 4.92
N ASP A 79 -17.22 17.08 5.58
CA ASP A 79 -17.12 18.53 5.72
C ASP A 79 -16.87 19.20 4.36
N GLY A 80 -17.67 20.21 4.02
CA GLY A 80 -17.49 21.00 2.79
C GLY A 80 -18.33 20.57 1.59
N ASP A 81 -19.21 19.56 1.73
CA ASP A 81 -19.94 18.95 0.60
C ASP A 81 -21.42 19.36 0.47
N ASP A 82 -21.79 20.56 0.88
CA ASP A 82 -23.19 21.01 0.81
C ASP A 82 -23.75 21.01 -0.62
N GLU A 83 -22.90 21.01 -1.65
CA GLU A 83 -23.20 20.89 -3.08
C GLU A 83 -23.61 19.47 -3.52
N LEU A 84 -23.19 18.44 -2.78
CA LEU A 84 -23.50 17.04 -3.09
C LEU A 84 -24.88 16.61 -2.57
N LEU A 85 -25.45 17.39 -1.64
CA LEU A 85 -26.74 17.15 -1.01
C LEU A 85 -27.90 17.12 -2.04
N PRO A 86 -28.90 16.24 -1.86
CA PRO A 86 -30.09 16.16 -2.71
C PRO A 86 -30.95 17.42 -2.52
N GLY A 87 -30.71 18.43 -3.35
CA GLY A 87 -31.44 19.71 -3.34
C GLY A 87 -30.59 20.90 -3.76
N ASN A 88 -29.27 20.83 -3.52
CA ASN A 88 -28.29 21.87 -3.89
C ASN A 88 -27.56 21.58 -5.21
N ARG A 89 -27.95 20.51 -5.92
CA ARG A 89 -27.43 20.13 -7.24
C ARG A 89 -27.93 21.11 -8.32
N ILE A 90 -27.40 22.33 -8.32
CA ILE A 90 -27.69 23.34 -9.35
C ILE A 90 -26.84 23.02 -10.58
N GLY A 91 -27.43 22.26 -11.50
CA GLY A 91 -26.83 21.99 -12.81
C GLY A 91 -27.44 20.74 -13.44
N LYS A 92 -28.03 20.88 -14.63
CA LYS A 92 -28.67 19.79 -15.39
C LYS A 92 -27.73 18.62 -15.77
N GLU A 93 -26.46 18.65 -15.38
CA GLU A 93 -25.45 17.66 -15.71
C GLU A 93 -24.52 17.30 -14.54
N SER A 94 -24.90 17.55 -13.26
CA SER A 94 -24.23 16.93 -12.09
C SER A 94 -24.52 15.42 -11.98
N GLN A 95 -24.75 14.82 -13.14
CA GLN A 95 -24.86 13.41 -13.31
C GLN A 95 -23.44 12.89 -13.13
N LEU A 96 -23.24 12.14 -12.06
CA LEU A 96 -22.51 10.88 -12.12
C LEU A 96 -23.15 10.01 -13.22
N LYS A 97 -23.16 10.49 -14.47
CA LYS A 97 -23.93 9.96 -15.61
C LYS A 97 -23.35 8.63 -16.09
N ASN A 98 -22.13 8.34 -15.64
CA ASN A 98 -21.36 7.18 -16.03
C ASN A 98 -20.92 6.32 -14.84
N PHE A 99 -21.37 6.61 -13.61
CA PHE A 99 -21.22 5.65 -12.53
C PHE A 99 -22.45 4.75 -12.53
N ALA A 100 -22.29 3.53 -13.05
CA ALA A 100 -23.35 2.56 -13.31
C ALA A 100 -24.08 2.02 -12.06
N VAL A 101 -23.81 2.58 -10.88
CA VAL A 101 -24.46 2.22 -9.62
C VAL A 101 -25.37 3.39 -9.28
N GLY A 102 -26.68 3.11 -9.17
CA GLY A 102 -27.75 4.10 -9.12
C GLY A 102 -27.59 5.17 -8.05
N ARG A 103 -28.52 6.15 -8.03
CA ARG A 103 -28.54 7.22 -7.02
C ARG A 103 -28.44 6.63 -5.61
N LEU A 104 -27.27 6.73 -5.01
CA LEU A 104 -27.08 6.37 -3.61
C LEU A 104 -27.90 7.37 -2.77
N PRO A 105 -28.75 6.91 -1.85
CA PRO A 105 -29.45 7.81 -0.94
C PRO A 105 -28.41 8.52 -0.07
N LEU A 106 -28.64 9.80 0.23
CA LEU A 106 -27.83 10.53 1.20
C LEU A 106 -28.21 10.02 2.61
N ASP A 107 -27.21 9.62 3.38
CA ASP A 107 -27.36 9.44 4.83
C ASP A 107 -27.25 10.81 5.53
N THR A 108 -28.02 10.99 6.60
CA THR A 108 -27.97 12.20 7.46
C THR A 108 -26.75 12.24 8.38
N LYS A 109 -26.00 11.13 8.46
CA LYS A 109 -24.78 11.03 9.25
C LYS A 109 -23.63 11.77 8.59
N SER A 110 -22.65 12.15 9.40
CA SER A 110 -21.43 12.83 8.96
C SER A 110 -20.22 11.92 9.07
N CYS A 111 -19.23 12.10 8.21
CA CYS A 111 -17.98 11.33 8.24
C CYS A 111 -17.27 11.50 9.60
N SER A 112 -16.74 10.41 10.14
CA SER A 112 -16.07 10.36 11.45
C SER A 112 -14.71 11.06 11.41
N LEU A 113 -13.99 11.03 12.54
CA LEU A 113 -12.59 11.46 12.60
C LEU A 113 -11.70 10.24 12.38
N LEU A 114 -10.54 10.42 11.73
CA LEU A 114 -9.58 9.33 11.56
C LEU A 114 -9.12 8.77 12.91
N GLY A 115 -9.11 7.45 13.02
CA GLY A 115 -8.57 6.76 14.18
C GLY A 115 -9.32 5.46 14.43
N VAL A 116 -9.04 4.86 15.57
CA VAL A 116 -9.71 3.67 16.07
C VAL A 116 -10.84 4.10 16.99
N ASP A 117 -12.01 3.52 16.80
CA ASP A 117 -13.23 3.95 17.48
C ASP A 117 -13.48 3.29 18.85
N PRO A 118 -14.40 3.85 19.66
CA PRO A 118 -14.69 3.32 21.00
C PRO A 118 -15.23 1.88 20.97
N GLY A 119 -14.41 0.93 21.41
CA GLY A 119 -14.76 -0.49 21.45
C GLY A 119 -13.83 -1.36 20.62
N GLU A 120 -13.04 -0.72 19.77
CA GLU A 120 -12.01 -1.37 18.97
C GLU A 120 -10.65 -1.37 19.66
N ASN A 121 -9.78 -2.28 19.19
CA ASN A 121 -8.45 -2.45 19.73
C ASN A 121 -7.41 -2.15 18.64
N PRO A 122 -6.58 -1.10 18.80
CA PRO A 122 -5.54 -0.73 17.83
C PRO A 122 -4.52 -1.84 17.52
N SER A 123 -4.43 -2.87 18.36
CA SER A 123 -3.54 -4.02 18.18
C SER A 123 -4.22 -5.24 17.57
N ASP A 124 -5.53 -5.18 17.29
CA ASP A 124 -6.33 -6.29 16.78
C ASP A 124 -7.18 -5.84 15.60
N SER A 125 -6.67 -6.09 14.39
CA SER A 125 -7.35 -5.72 13.15
C SER A 125 -8.66 -6.49 12.89
N SER A 126 -8.99 -7.50 13.71
CA SER A 126 -10.30 -8.15 13.62
C SER A 126 -11.42 -7.33 14.27
N THR A 127 -11.05 -6.30 15.03
CA THR A 127 -12.00 -5.35 15.62
C THR A 127 -12.33 -4.19 14.71
N PHE A 128 -11.49 -3.92 13.71
CA PHE A 128 -11.65 -2.82 12.75
C PHE A 128 -12.78 -3.12 11.78
N ASP A 129 -13.67 -2.16 11.57
CA ASP A 129 -14.80 -2.28 10.67
C ASP A 129 -14.81 -1.24 9.52
N ASP A 130 -13.97 -0.22 9.59
CA ASP A 130 -13.79 0.79 8.55
C ASP A 130 -12.32 0.97 8.09
N VAL A 131 -12.08 1.92 7.19
CA VAL A 131 -10.78 2.10 6.53
C VAL A 131 -9.79 2.83 7.44
N ASP A 132 -10.25 3.73 8.29
CA ASP A 132 -9.44 4.62 9.12
C ASP A 132 -9.04 4.03 10.46
N ASP A 133 -9.69 2.96 10.91
CA ASP A 133 -9.22 2.14 12.02
C ASP A 133 -7.79 1.62 11.82
N PHE A 134 -7.42 1.40 10.55
CA PHE A 134 -6.07 0.97 10.19
C PHE A 134 -5.02 2.07 10.31
N ASN A 135 -5.39 3.30 10.66
CA ASN A 135 -4.44 4.39 10.84
C ASN A 135 -3.50 4.13 12.03
N GLY A 136 -2.22 3.90 11.73
CA GLY A 136 -1.22 3.54 12.73
C GLY A 136 -1.09 2.03 12.97
N TYR A 137 -1.87 1.20 12.27
CA TYR A 137 -1.73 -0.25 12.32
C TYR A 137 -0.35 -0.68 11.81
N SER A 138 0.26 -1.66 12.49
CA SER A 138 1.54 -2.22 12.10
C SER A 138 1.56 -3.72 12.32
N GLU A 139 2.14 -4.43 11.35
CA GLU A 139 2.33 -5.88 11.42
C GLU A 139 3.77 -6.22 11.05
N VAL A 140 4.31 -7.23 11.72
CA VAL A 140 5.62 -7.78 11.41
C VAL A 140 5.47 -9.15 10.79
N ILE A 141 5.88 -9.26 9.53
CA ILE A 141 5.92 -10.55 8.84
C ILE A 141 7.29 -11.18 9.11
N GLU A 142 7.30 -12.11 10.07
CA GLU A 142 8.46 -12.89 10.46
C GLU A 142 8.88 -13.88 9.35
N GLY A 143 10.18 -14.18 9.25
CA GLY A 143 10.76 -15.08 8.23
C GLY A 143 12.10 -14.59 7.68
N GLN A 144 12.59 -15.20 6.58
CA GLN A 144 13.75 -14.65 5.86
C GLN A 144 13.41 -13.25 5.33
N GLY A 145 14.18 -12.25 5.76
CA GLY A 145 13.87 -10.83 5.52
C GLY A 145 12.63 -10.41 6.29
N LYS A 146 12.81 -10.05 7.57
CA LYS A 146 11.78 -9.45 8.43
C LYS A 146 11.28 -8.17 7.76
N VAL A 147 9.98 -8.11 7.49
CA VAL A 147 9.32 -6.94 6.92
C VAL A 147 8.36 -6.39 7.95
N THR A 148 8.53 -5.13 8.30
CA THR A 148 7.59 -4.37 9.15
C THR A 148 6.74 -3.50 8.24
N MET A 149 5.43 -3.75 8.24
CA MET A 149 4.44 -2.94 7.54
C MET A 149 3.87 -1.91 8.50
N ASN A 150 3.65 -0.70 8.01
CA ASN A 150 2.96 0.35 8.75
C ASN A 150 1.90 0.97 7.85
N VAL A 151 0.69 1.14 8.37
CA VAL A 151 -0.41 1.78 7.67
C VAL A 151 -0.60 3.18 8.23
N GLU A 152 -0.73 4.15 7.34
CA GLU A 152 -1.20 5.49 7.66
C GLU A 152 -2.41 5.81 6.78
N VAL A 153 -3.43 6.42 7.36
CA VAL A 153 -4.61 6.88 6.63
C VAL A 153 -4.72 8.39 6.75
N PHE A 154 -5.07 9.05 5.66
CA PHE A 154 -5.21 10.52 5.59
C PHE A 154 -6.47 10.92 4.84
N TYR A 155 -7.09 12.03 5.23
CA TYR A 155 -8.01 12.72 4.33
C TYR A 155 -7.24 13.46 3.24
N ALA A 156 -7.75 13.38 2.02
CA ALA A 156 -7.31 14.21 0.89
C ALA A 156 -8.36 15.26 0.56
N ASN A 157 -7.89 16.47 0.24
CA ASN A 157 -8.76 17.54 -0.20
C ASN A 157 -9.47 17.16 -1.51
N ASP A 158 -10.80 17.29 -1.54
CA ASP A 158 -11.69 16.97 -2.65
C ASP A 158 -12.32 18.21 -3.30
N ILE A 159 -11.92 19.43 -2.91
CA ILE A 159 -12.49 20.70 -3.42
C ILE A 159 -12.44 20.80 -4.95
N ASP A 160 -11.40 20.27 -5.59
CA ASP A 160 -11.24 20.34 -7.04
C ASP A 160 -12.02 19.24 -7.78
N LEU A 161 -12.50 18.20 -7.08
CA LEU A 161 -13.36 17.15 -7.64
C LEU A 161 -14.72 17.72 -8.09
N TYR A 162 -15.19 18.77 -7.42
CA TYR A 162 -16.50 19.37 -7.64
C TYR A 162 -16.51 20.54 -8.64
N ARG A 163 -15.32 20.97 -9.09
CA ARG A 163 -15.15 22.16 -9.94
C ARG A 163 -15.31 21.90 -11.44
N GLY A 164 -15.71 20.69 -11.84
CA GLY A 164 -16.05 20.37 -13.23
C GLY A 164 -14.84 20.15 -14.15
N GLY A 165 -13.65 19.90 -13.61
CA GLY A 165 -12.50 19.42 -14.38
C GLY A 165 -12.67 17.93 -14.71
N GLU A 166 -12.44 17.53 -15.97
CA GLU A 166 -12.58 16.14 -16.42
C GLU A 166 -11.54 15.18 -15.81
N ILE A 167 -10.48 15.71 -15.21
CA ILE A 167 -9.37 14.93 -14.64
C ILE A 167 -9.01 15.51 -13.27
N PHE A 168 -9.26 14.73 -12.23
CA PHE A 168 -8.75 14.99 -10.89
C PHE A 168 -7.40 14.28 -10.73
N THR A 169 -6.34 15.05 -10.44
CA THR A 169 -4.98 14.51 -10.24
C THR A 169 -4.58 14.65 -8.79
N PHE A 170 -4.30 13.53 -8.12
CA PHE A 170 -3.72 13.52 -6.79
C PHE A 170 -2.25 13.94 -6.82
N GLN A 171 -1.89 15.01 -6.12
CA GLN A 171 -0.49 15.29 -5.80
C GLN A 171 -0.17 14.69 -4.43
N PHE A 172 0.63 13.62 -4.43
CA PHE A 172 1.01 12.96 -3.20
C PHE A 172 2.09 13.76 -2.45
N GLY A 173 1.76 14.32 -1.29
CA GLY A 173 2.76 14.82 -0.32
C GLY A 173 2.50 16.17 0.35
N SER A 174 1.65 17.04 -0.20
CA SER A 174 1.41 18.40 0.32
C SER A 174 0.04 18.64 0.96
N ASP A 175 -0.97 17.84 0.58
CA ASP A 175 -2.39 18.15 0.85
C ASP A 175 -3.07 17.15 1.82
N TYR A 176 -2.27 16.40 2.58
CA TYR A 176 -2.77 15.44 3.56
C TYR A 176 -2.98 16.11 4.91
N ASN A 177 -4.22 16.45 5.21
CA ASN A 177 -4.56 17.01 6.49
C ASN A 177 -4.89 15.87 7.46
N LYS A 178 -3.96 15.58 8.39
CA LYS A 178 -4.07 14.43 9.29
C LYS A 178 -5.23 14.51 10.29
N THR A 179 -5.90 15.67 10.49
CA THR A 179 -6.69 15.85 11.73
C THR A 179 -7.87 16.83 11.74
N THR A 180 -8.13 17.68 10.73
CA THR A 180 -9.12 18.77 10.93
C THR A 180 -10.35 18.79 10.03
N HIS A 181 -10.40 18.02 8.94
CA HIS A 181 -11.58 18.01 8.06
C HIS A 181 -11.77 16.60 7.50
N SER A 182 -12.96 16.04 7.68
CA SER A 182 -13.36 14.82 6.98
C SER A 182 -13.67 15.17 5.53
N THR A 183 -13.25 14.32 4.59
CA THR A 183 -13.50 14.51 3.15
C THR A 183 -13.97 13.21 2.54
N ASN A 184 -14.45 13.24 1.29
CA ASN A 184 -14.92 12.04 0.59
C ASN A 184 -13.81 11.13 0.11
N ILE A 185 -12.55 11.44 0.44
CA ILE A 185 -11.38 10.73 -0.03
C ILE A 185 -10.45 10.42 1.13
N LYS A 186 -10.29 9.13 1.44
CA LYS A 186 -9.28 8.61 2.36
C LYS A 186 -8.11 8.05 1.53
N ILE A 187 -6.88 8.37 1.90
CA ILE A 187 -5.66 7.87 1.27
C ILE A 187 -5.00 6.90 2.22
N ILE A 188 -4.92 5.63 1.81
CA ILE A 188 -4.20 4.58 2.53
C ILE A 188 -2.76 4.60 2.05
N ARG A 189 -1.83 4.64 3.00
CA ARG A 189 -0.40 4.50 2.77
C ARG A 189 0.11 3.30 3.54
N ILE A 190 0.64 2.31 2.82
CA ILE A 190 1.28 1.16 3.44
C ILE A 190 2.77 1.26 3.16
N THR A 191 3.57 1.25 4.22
CA THR A 191 5.03 1.27 4.11
C THR A 191 5.59 -0.04 4.62
N ALA A 192 6.12 -0.87 3.72
CA ALA A 192 6.91 -2.05 4.07
C ALA A 192 8.38 -1.67 4.22
N THR A 193 8.94 -1.92 5.40
CA THR A 193 10.35 -1.68 5.72
C THR A 193 11.06 -2.99 6.05
N ASN A 194 12.25 -3.16 5.48
CA ASN A 194 13.24 -4.13 5.91
C ASN A 194 14.51 -3.32 6.25
N GLY A 195 15.41 -3.82 7.09
CA GLY A 195 16.62 -3.08 7.50
C GLY A 195 17.44 -2.48 6.35
N ASP A 196 17.28 -3.01 5.14
CA ASP A 196 17.95 -2.59 3.89
C ASP A 196 17.17 -1.58 3.02
N GLY A 197 15.89 -1.29 3.31
CA GLY A 197 15.10 -0.35 2.51
C GLY A 197 13.59 -0.35 2.78
N SER A 198 12.90 0.59 2.15
CA SER A 198 11.44 0.76 2.26
C SER A 198 10.76 0.75 0.90
N ILE A 199 9.58 0.13 0.83
CA ILE A 199 8.62 0.27 -0.27
C ILE A 199 7.40 1.03 0.28
N LEU A 200 6.74 1.76 -0.62
CA LEU A 200 5.57 2.57 -0.31
C LEU A 200 4.48 2.24 -1.31
N LEU A 201 3.36 1.71 -0.82
CA LEU A 201 2.10 1.60 -1.54
C LEU A 201 1.19 2.76 -1.11
N THR A 202 0.52 3.38 -2.07
CA THR A 202 -0.49 4.42 -1.77
C THR A 202 -1.73 4.20 -2.61
N TYR A 203 -2.90 4.25 -1.97
CA TYR A 203 -4.18 3.94 -2.60
C TYR A 203 -5.29 4.87 -2.10
N PRO A 204 -6.05 5.54 -3.00
CA PRO A 204 -7.22 6.33 -2.63
C PRO A 204 -8.49 5.48 -2.51
N VAL A 205 -9.25 5.71 -1.45
CA VAL A 205 -10.60 5.18 -1.22
C VAL A 205 -11.59 6.34 -1.25
N PHE A 206 -12.77 6.11 -1.83
CA PHE A 206 -13.75 7.16 -2.07
C PHE A 206 -15.09 6.80 -1.40
N ASN A 207 -15.70 7.77 -0.74
CA ASN A 207 -17.08 7.72 -0.28
C ASN A 207 -18.06 7.82 -1.47
N ILE A 208 -17.66 8.54 -2.53
CA ILE A 208 -18.47 8.77 -3.72
C ILE A 208 -18.05 7.87 -4.89
N GLY A 209 -19.00 7.06 -5.35
CA GLY A 209 -18.74 6.03 -6.37
C GLY A 209 -18.15 4.76 -5.76
N ALA A 210 -18.15 3.67 -6.53
CA ALA A 210 -17.57 2.41 -6.09
C ALA A 210 -16.03 2.51 -6.15
N SER A 211 -15.38 2.65 -5.00
CA SER A 211 -13.93 2.52 -4.86
C SER A 211 -13.48 1.09 -4.55
N LYS A 212 -14.42 0.14 -4.53
CA LYS A 212 -14.14 -1.26 -4.22
C LYS A 212 -13.46 -1.90 -5.42
N PHE A 213 -12.27 -2.46 -5.20
CA PHE A 213 -11.59 -3.31 -6.16
C PHE A 213 -12.54 -4.47 -6.52
N LEU A 214 -13.26 -4.36 -7.63
CA LEU A 214 -14.05 -5.46 -8.17
C LEU A 214 -13.03 -6.53 -8.57
N GLY A 215 -12.98 -7.61 -7.80
CA GLY A 215 -12.05 -8.71 -8.01
C GLY A 215 -12.05 -9.19 -9.46
N LEU A 216 -10.89 -9.72 -9.89
CA LEU A 216 -10.75 -10.40 -11.17
C LEU A 216 -11.86 -11.46 -11.29
N ASN A 217 -12.83 -11.22 -12.17
CA ASN A 217 -13.59 -12.33 -12.74
C ASN A 217 -12.61 -13.11 -13.61
N GLU A 218 -12.32 -14.36 -13.23
CA GLU A 218 -11.77 -15.33 -14.16
C GLU A 218 -12.71 -15.44 -15.36
N ILE A 219 -12.16 -15.33 -16.58
CA ILE A 219 -12.82 -15.71 -17.84
C ILE A 219 -12.40 -17.14 -18.16
#